data_AF-A0A7X7JCE4-F1
#
_entry.id   AF-A0A7X7JCE4-F1
#
_cell.length_a   1.000
_cell.length_b   1.000
_cell.length_c   1.000
_cell.angle_alpha   90.00
_cell.angle_beta   90.00
_cell.angle_gamma   90.00
#
_symmetry.space_group_name_H-M   'P 1'
#
loop_
_entity.id
_entity.type
_entity.pdbx_description
1 polymer ?
#
loop_
_entity_poly.entity_id
_entity_poly.type
_entity_poly.pdbx_seq_one_letter_code
_entity_poly.pdbx_strand_id
1 'polypeptide(L)'
;ARQLQAGDVRQAIVEMDELFLFLMSVSNGSVLAVVADTTCDVGLIGYEMAMLVSRTESTLTPQLVSEMRGNLPVDGAVRAVG
;
A
#
# COMPACT_ATOMS: atom_id res chain seq x y z
N ALA A 1 -7.43 10.05 -8.24
CA ALA A 1 -6.64 11.18 -8.75
C ALA A 1 -6.93 11.56 -10.20
N ARG A 2 -7.10 10.60 -11.14
CA ARG A 2 -7.50 10.88 -12.53
C ARG A 2 -8.74 11.76 -12.68
N GLN A 3 -9.82 11.44 -11.95
CA GLN A 3 -11.05 12.24 -11.95
C GLN A 3 -10.86 13.65 -11.37
N LEU A 4 -9.86 13.82 -10.52
CA LEU A 4 -9.51 15.09 -9.88
C LEU A 4 -8.38 15.83 -10.63
N GLN A 5 -7.85 15.24 -11.71
CA GLN A 5 -6.71 15.75 -12.48
C GLN A 5 -5.47 16.10 -11.62
N ALA A 6 -5.26 15.38 -10.52
CA ALA A 6 -4.28 15.74 -9.49
C ALA A 6 -2.94 14.94 -9.54
N GLY A 7 -2.64 14.29 -10.66
CA GLY A 7 -1.45 13.43 -10.80
C GLY A 7 -1.57 12.09 -10.08
N ASP A 8 -0.45 11.56 -9.58
CA ASP A 8 -0.40 10.26 -8.89
C ASP A 8 -0.64 10.37 -7.38
N VAL A 9 -1.32 9.36 -6.82
CA VAL A 9 -1.53 9.26 -5.37
C VAL A 9 -0.24 8.77 -4.72
N ARG A 10 0.35 9.61 -3.86
CA ARG A 10 1.52 9.22 -3.06
C ARG A 10 1.13 8.46 -1.79
N GLN A 11 0.04 8.90 -1.16
CA GLN A 11 -0.48 8.33 0.06
C GLN A 11 -1.99 8.54 0.16
N ALA A 12 -2.66 7.66 0.89
CA ALA A 12 -4.05 7.81 1.31
C ALA A 12 -4.19 7.32 2.75
N ILE A 13 -4.99 8.03 3.55
CA ILE A 13 -5.31 7.65 4.92
C ILE A 13 -6.82 7.54 5.00
N VAL A 14 -7.30 6.39 5.46
CA VAL A 14 -8.72 6.14 5.72
C VAL A 14 -8.88 6.00 7.22
N GLU A 15 -9.65 6.89 7.81
CA GLU A 15 -10.04 6.85 9.21
C GLU A 15 -11.39 6.15 9.35
N MET A 16 -11.48 5.22 10.30
CA MET A 16 -12.68 4.50 10.68
C MET A 16 -12.86 4.62 12.19
N ASP A 17 -13.97 4.09 12.73
CA ASP A 17 -14.32 4.25 14.15
C ASP A 17 -13.22 3.77 15.12
N GLU A 18 -12.53 2.68 14.77
CA GLU A 18 -11.53 2.06 15.66
C GLU A 18 -10.12 2.05 15.07
N LEU A 19 -9.97 2.33 13.77
CA LEU A 19 -8.72 2.09 13.07
C LEU A 19 -8.43 3.15 12.00
N PHE A 20 -7.15 3.41 11.79
CA PHE A 20 -6.63 4.02 10.59
C PHE A 20 -6.08 2.95 9.63
N LEU A 21 -6.36 3.10 8.34
CA LEU A 21 -5.67 2.42 7.25
C LEU A 21 -4.82 3.43 6.48
N PHE A 22 -3.51 3.25 6.54
CA PHE A 22 -2.54 4.05 5.80
C PHE A 22 -2.09 3.29 4.56
N LEU A 23 -2.10 3.96 3.42
CA LEU A 23 -1.61 3.45 2.15
C LEU A 23 -0.50 4.37 1.63
N MET A 24 0.63 3.82 1.23
CA MET A 24 1.71 4.55 0.59
C MET A 24 2.21 3.79 -0.63
N SER A 25 2.32 4.48 -1.77
CA SER A 25 2.84 3.89 -3.00
C SER A 25 4.31 3.50 -2.81
N VAL A 26 4.68 2.29 -3.23
CA VAL A 26 6.06 1.79 -3.23
C VAL A 26 6.43 1.43 -4.65
N SER A 27 7.41 2.15 -5.20
CA SER A 27 7.82 2.05 -6.60
C SER A 27 6.62 1.99 -7.58
N ASN A 28 6.85 1.64 -8.84
CA ASN A 28 5.78 1.49 -9.80
C ASN A 28 5.21 0.06 -9.78
N GLY A 29 4.31 -0.23 -8.82
CA GLY A 29 3.54 -1.48 -8.81
C GLY A 29 3.21 -2.07 -7.45
N SER A 30 3.76 -1.51 -6.37
CA SER A 30 3.53 -1.98 -5.00
C SER A 30 2.91 -0.88 -4.12
N VAL A 31 2.28 -1.29 -3.03
CA VAL A 31 1.68 -0.40 -2.03
C VAL A 31 2.00 -0.97 -0.66
N LEU A 32 2.48 -0.12 0.25
CA LEU A 32 2.59 -0.41 1.67
C LEU A 32 1.25 -0.06 2.32
N ALA A 33 0.64 -1.05 2.98
CA ALA A 33 -0.57 -0.87 3.78
C ALA A 33 -0.23 -1.09 5.26
N VAL A 34 -0.61 -0.15 6.12
CA VAL A 34 -0.45 -0.21 7.58
C VAL A 34 -1.81 0.02 8.23
N VAL A 35 -2.17 -0.82 9.19
CA VAL A 35 -3.34 -0.63 10.04
C VAL A 35 -2.86 -0.26 11.43
N ALA A 36 -3.44 0.78 12.02
CA ALA A 36 -3.14 1.20 13.38
C ALA A 36 -4.42 1.62 14.10
N ASP A 37 -4.40 1.53 15.43
CA ASP A 37 -5.46 2.02 16.30
C ASP A 37 -5.60 3.55 16.22
N THR A 38 -6.78 4.09 16.52
CA THR A 38 -7.04 5.54 16.48
C THR A 38 -6.22 6.35 17.49
N THR A 39 -5.64 5.70 18.50
CA THR A 39 -4.71 6.32 19.47
C THR A 39 -3.28 6.49 18.95
N CYS A 40 -2.98 6.04 17.72
CA CYS A 40 -1.64 6.14 17.16
C CYS A 40 -1.21 7.59 16.83
N ASP A 41 0.10 7.82 16.82
CA ASP A 41 0.68 9.03 16.26
C ASP A 41 0.77 8.89 14.73
N VAL A 42 -0.18 9.52 14.03
CA VAL A 42 -0.28 9.57 12.57
C VAL A 42 1.01 10.08 11.92
N GLY A 43 1.69 11.05 12.53
CA GLY A 43 2.93 11.61 12.03
C GLY A 43 4.09 10.64 12.12
N LEU A 44 4.21 9.93 13.25
CA LEU A 44 5.22 8.89 13.44
C LEU A 44 4.99 7.71 12.48
N ILE A 45 3.75 7.26 12.32
CA ILE A 45 3.40 6.22 11.35
C ILE A 45 3.81 6.65 9.93
N GLY A 46 3.46 7.86 9.52
CA GLY A 46 3.84 8.40 8.21
C GLY A 46 5.36 8.47 8.01
N TYR A 47 6.12 8.88 9.05
CA TYR A 47 7.57 8.93 9.02
C TYR A 47 8.21 7.55 8.83
N GLU A 48 7.82 6.58 9.66
CA GLU A 48 8.34 5.21 9.58
C GLU A 48 7.96 4.54 8.25
N MET A 49 6.74 4.79 7.76
CA MET A 49 6.32 4.34 6.42
C MET A 49 7.22 4.92 5.34
N ALA A 50 7.47 6.23 5.34
CA ALA A 50 8.33 6.87 4.33
C ALA A 50 9.76 6.30 4.37
N MET A 51 10.32 6.06 5.56
CA MET A 51 11.62 5.40 5.70
C MET A 51 11.60 3.97 5.15
N LEU A 52 10.56 3.19 5.47
CA LEU A 52 10.43 1.81 5.00
C LEU A 52 10.30 1.74 3.48
N VAL A 53 9.49 2.60 2.88
CA VAL A 53 9.34 2.71 1.42
C VAL A 53 10.68 3.06 0.77
N SER A 54 11.39 4.06 1.28
CA SER A 54 12.71 4.44 0.75
C SER A 54 13.72 3.29 0.82
N ARG A 55 13.70 2.48 1.87
CA ARG A 55 14.61 1.32 2.02
C ARG A 55 14.23 0.12 1.16
N THR A 56 12.96 -0.01 0.78
CA THR A 56 12.44 -1.16 0.02
C THR A 56 12.31 -0.90 -1.47
N GLU A 57 12.38 0.36 -1.90
CA GLU A 57 12.23 0.78 -3.29
C GLU A 57 13.17 0.03 -4.25
N SER A 58 14.43 -0.19 -3.87
CA SER A 58 15.42 -0.90 -4.70
C SER A 58 15.11 -2.40 -4.85
N THR A 59 14.34 -2.97 -3.93
CA THR A 59 14.03 -4.41 -3.89
C THR A 59 12.70 -4.70 -4.55
N LEU A 60 11.69 -3.85 -4.33
CA LEU A 60 10.35 -3.99 -4.90
C LEU A 60 10.30 -3.35 -6.29
N THR A 61 11.09 -3.86 -7.22
CA THR A 61 11.13 -3.31 -8.58
C THR A 61 9.87 -3.67 -9.37
N PRO A 62 9.44 -2.84 -10.34
CA PRO A 62 8.31 -3.16 -11.22
C PRO A 62 8.47 -4.50 -11.94
N GLN A 63 9.70 -4.84 -12.32
CA GLN A 63 10.04 -6.11 -12.98
C GLN A 63 9.77 -7.30 -12.05
N LEU A 64 10.26 -7.25 -10.81
CA LEU A 64 10.03 -8.32 -9.83
C LEU A 64 8.53 -8.54 -9.55
N VAL A 65 7.76 -7.45 -9.43
CA VAL A 65 6.30 -7.53 -9.24
C VAL A 65 5.62 -8.17 -10.45
N SER A 66 6.04 -7.79 -11.67
CA SER A 66 5.52 -8.38 -12.91
C SER A 66 5.82 -9.88 -13.01
N GLU A 67 7.04 -10.29 -12.65
CA GLU A 67 7.46 -11.69 -12.61
C GLU A 67 6.66 -12.49 -11.57
N MET A 68 6.52 -11.97 -10.35
CA MET A 68 5.75 -12.61 -9.28
C MET A 68 4.28 -12.76 -9.65
N ARG A 69 3.67 -11.76 -10.30
CA ARG A 69 2.28 -11.83 -10.77
C ARG A 69 2.09 -12.90 -11.84
N GLY A 70 3.06 -13.10 -12.74
CA GLY A 70 3.03 -14.17 -13.73
C GLY A 70 3.04 -15.58 -13.12
N ASN A 71 3.50 -15.71 -11.88
CA ASN A 71 3.57 -16.98 -11.15
C ASN A 71 2.36 -17.25 -10.24
N LEU A 72 1.41 -16.33 -10.15
CA LEU A 72 0.18 -16.55 -9.39
C LEU A 72 -0.74 -17.54 -10.13
N PRO A 73 -1.38 -18.48 -9.43
CA PRO A 73 -2.42 -19.31 -10.03
C PRO A 73 -3.52 -18.42 -10.61
N VAL A 74 -3.75 -18.50 -11.91
CA VAL A 74 -4.82 -17.75 -12.61
C VAL A 74 -6.22 -18.19 -12.20
N ASP A 75 -6.35 -19.34 -11.52
CA ASP A 75 -7.60 -19.88 -10.98
C ASP A 75 -7.62 -19.79 -9.44
N GLY A 76 -7.58 -18.57 -8.92
CA GLY A 76 -7.84 -18.33 -7.50
C GLY A 76 -9.33 -18.44 -7.22
N ALA A 77 -9.82 -19.61 -6.78
CA ALA A 77 -11.16 -19.71 -6.21
C ALA A 77 -11.29 -18.66 -5.09
N VAL A 78 -12.10 -17.62 -5.33
CA VAL A 78 -12.49 -16.66 -4.30
C VAL A 78 -13.05 -17.49 -3.15
N ARG A 79 -12.38 -17.47 -1.99
CA ARG A 79 -12.96 -17.99 -0.76
C ARG A 79 -14.26 -17.22 -0.56
N ALA A 80 -15.39 -17.87 -0.80
CA ALA A 80 -16.69 -17.39 -0.38
C ALA A 80 -16.61 -17.25 1.14
N VAL A 81 -16.60 -16.00 1.62
CA VAL A 81 -16.77 -15.70 3.03
C VAL A 81 -18.24 -16.00 3.32
N GLY A 82 -18.46 -17.03 4.14
CA GLY A 82 -19.77 -17.37 4.69
C GLY A 82 -20.18 -16.45 5.83
#